data_AF-A0A9D0HF59-F1
#
_entry.id   AF-A0A9D0HF59-F1
#
_cell.length_a   1.000
_cell.length_b   1.000
_cell.length_c   1.000
_cell.angle_alpha   90.00
_cell.angle_beta   90.00
_cell.angle_gamma   90.00
#
_symmetry.space_group_name_H-M   'P 1'
#
loop_
_entity.id
_entity.type
_entity.pdbx_description
1 polymer ?
#
loop_
_entity_poly.entity_id
_entity_poly.type
_entity_poly.pdbx_seq_one_letter_code
_entity_poly.pdbx_strand_id
1 'polypeptide(L)'
;MRIHRGRLFMWSIANNTPYAADRAWLRDPLGRDVWLVAVKATFEVRGTSSVLASDQLPVLHAAQYRDDPANSSIVYPEDFVLDKAAVDILVVGDAVTTEPSTETFVSLRIGKRPEKKLRVIGDRVWQRGMLGMRLSSPTPFRTMPICYERAFGGADEVSGTWEERNPIGRGWRKNAAQVPNTKAPN
;
A
#
# COMPACT_ATOMS: atom_id res chain seq x y z
N MET A 1 24.54 2.73 -21.86
CA MET A 1 24.08 1.33 -21.97
C MET A 1 24.68 0.72 -23.23
N ARG A 2 25.43 -0.38 -23.15
CA ARG A 2 26.06 -1.05 -24.31
C ARG A 2 25.56 -2.49 -24.38
N ILE A 3 24.87 -2.83 -25.47
CA ILE A 3 24.41 -4.21 -25.75
C ILE A 3 25.57 -4.95 -26.45
N HIS A 4 26.07 -6.04 -25.87
CA HIS A 4 27.13 -6.86 -26.47
C HIS A 4 26.54 -8.01 -27.30
N ARG A 5 27.15 -8.32 -28.45
CA ARG A 5 26.75 -9.43 -29.34
C ARG A 5 27.83 -10.53 -29.37
N GLY A 6 27.52 -11.74 -28.85
CA GLY A 6 28.40 -12.92 -28.88
C GLY A 6 27.61 -14.23 -28.63
N ARG A 7 28.06 -15.32 -29.27
CA ARG A 7 27.46 -16.67 -29.42
C ARG A 7 26.86 -17.24 -28.10
N LEU A 8 25.60 -17.71 -28.18
CA LEU A 8 24.63 -17.96 -27.08
C LEU A 8 24.18 -16.65 -26.40
N PHE A 9 23.22 -15.97 -27.05
CA PHE A 9 22.69 -14.68 -26.63
C PHE A 9 21.87 -14.80 -25.33
N MET A 10 22.54 -14.63 -24.19
CA MET A 10 21.85 -14.21 -22.97
C MET A 10 21.80 -12.69 -22.95
N TRP A 11 20.62 -12.12 -23.22
CA TRP A 11 20.36 -10.70 -23.00
C TRP A 11 20.66 -10.41 -21.53
N SER A 12 21.65 -9.55 -21.30
CA SER A 12 22.20 -9.26 -19.98
C SER A 12 22.38 -7.76 -19.79
N ILE A 13 22.30 -7.34 -18.53
CA ILE A 13 22.56 -5.96 -18.14
C ILE A 13 23.94 -5.86 -17.49
N ALA A 14 24.70 -4.84 -17.88
CA ALA A 14 25.89 -4.40 -17.16
C ALA A 14 25.51 -3.12 -16.40
N ASN A 15 25.28 -3.25 -15.08
CA ASN A 15 24.89 -2.14 -14.23
C ASN A 15 26.13 -1.42 -13.68
N ASN A 16 26.41 -0.22 -14.21
CA ASN A 16 27.52 0.63 -13.76
C ASN A 16 27.02 1.80 -12.87
N THR A 17 25.83 1.65 -12.28
CA THR A 17 25.21 2.65 -11.39
C THR A 17 25.18 2.11 -9.96
N PRO A 18 25.03 2.97 -8.95
CA PRO A 18 24.88 2.51 -7.56
C PRO A 18 23.47 1.99 -7.25
N TYR A 19 22.54 1.97 -8.22
CA TYR A 19 21.15 1.56 -8.02
C TYR A 19 20.96 0.07 -8.23
N ALA A 20 19.92 -0.52 -7.65
CA ALA A 20 19.50 -1.86 -8.03
C ALA A 20 18.97 -1.83 -9.47
N ALA A 21 19.32 -2.83 -10.26
CA ALA A 21 18.80 -2.97 -11.61
C ALA A 21 18.61 -4.44 -11.95
N ASP A 22 17.54 -4.75 -12.66
CA ASP A 22 17.26 -6.09 -13.16
C ASP A 22 16.50 -6.03 -14.48
N ARG A 23 16.25 -7.19 -15.08
CA ARG A 23 15.62 -7.35 -16.38
C ARG A 23 14.56 -8.44 -16.37
N ALA A 24 13.54 -8.28 -17.20
CA ALA A 24 12.52 -9.29 -17.42
C ALA A 24 12.06 -9.28 -18.88
N TRP A 25 11.52 -10.41 -19.33
CA TRP A 25 10.75 -10.50 -20.57
C TRP A 25 9.28 -10.45 -20.21
N LEU A 26 8.56 -9.46 -20.73
CA LEU A 26 7.11 -9.35 -20.62
C LEU A 26 6.50 -9.55 -22.00
N ARG A 27 5.19 -9.81 -22.03
CA ARG A 27 4.42 -9.89 -23.27
C ARG A 27 3.43 -8.74 -23.31
N ASP A 28 3.44 -8.00 -24.41
CA ASP A 28 2.47 -6.93 -24.62
C ASP A 28 1.09 -7.46 -25.05
N PRO A 29 0.05 -6.61 -25.07
CA PRO A 29 -1.30 -7.02 -25.49
C PRO A 29 -1.41 -7.52 -26.93
N LEU A 30 -0.41 -7.28 -27.80
CA LEU A 30 -0.34 -7.79 -29.16
C LEU A 30 0.48 -9.10 -29.27
N GLY A 31 0.91 -9.66 -28.13
CA GLY A 31 1.66 -10.90 -28.06
C GLY A 31 3.15 -10.77 -28.36
N ARG A 32 3.67 -9.54 -28.46
CA ARG A 32 5.09 -9.29 -28.73
C ARG A 32 5.87 -9.41 -27.43
N ASP A 33 7.04 -10.04 -27.51
CA ASP A 33 7.95 -10.11 -26.38
C ASP A 33 8.70 -8.78 -26.23
N VAL A 34 8.60 -8.19 -25.04
CA VAL A 34 9.21 -6.91 -24.65
C VAL A 34 10.26 -7.19 -23.60
N TRP A 35 11.51 -6.84 -23.89
CA TRP A 35 12.58 -6.90 -22.90
C TRP A 35 12.63 -5.61 -22.11
N LEU A 36 12.34 -5.68 -20.82
CA LEU A 36 12.33 -4.55 -19.91
C LEU A 36 13.53 -4.58 -18.98
N VAL A 37 14.05 -3.40 -18.68
CA VAL A 37 15.08 -3.17 -17.66
C VAL A 37 14.48 -2.22 -16.64
N ALA A 38 14.44 -2.64 -15.38
CA ALA A 38 14.02 -1.81 -14.27
C ALA A 38 15.24 -1.33 -13.50
N VAL A 39 15.21 -0.07 -13.06
CA VAL A 39 16.22 0.54 -12.19
C VAL A 39 15.51 1.08 -10.97
N LYS A 40 15.96 0.68 -9.79
CA LYS A 40 15.34 1.01 -8.51
C LYS A 40 16.37 1.65 -7.59
N ALA A 41 16.02 2.83 -7.08
CA ALA A 41 16.83 3.58 -6.15
C ALA A 41 16.13 3.66 -4.79
N THR A 42 16.87 3.29 -3.75
CA THR A 42 16.44 3.35 -2.35
C THR A 42 17.12 4.53 -1.69
N PHE A 43 16.35 5.35 -0.98
CA PHE A 43 16.84 6.52 -0.27
C PHE A 43 16.42 6.47 1.19
N GLU A 44 17.30 6.94 2.07
CA GLU A 44 16.94 7.28 3.44
C GLU A 44 16.46 8.73 3.49
N VAL A 45 15.28 8.95 4.08
CA VAL A 45 14.74 10.30 4.31
C VAL A 45 15.20 10.79 5.67
N ARG A 46 15.88 11.94 5.69
CA ARG A 46 16.38 12.61 6.89
C ARG A 46 15.79 14.02 6.94
N GLY A 47 14.71 14.17 7.70
CA GLY A 47 13.94 15.41 7.77
C GLY A 47 13.35 15.77 6.40
N THR A 48 13.79 16.88 5.82
CA THR A 48 13.34 17.37 4.50
C THR A 48 14.28 16.98 3.35
N SER A 49 15.35 16.23 3.64
CA SER A 49 16.32 15.76 2.66
C SER A 49 16.25 14.25 2.48
N SER A 50 16.74 13.76 1.35
CA SER A 50 16.98 12.34 1.12
C SER A 50 18.42 12.10 0.72
N VAL A 51 18.97 10.98 1.18
CA VAL A 51 20.32 10.52 0.83
C VAL A 51 20.22 9.12 0.24
N LEU A 52 21.07 8.79 -0.72
CA LEU A 52 21.11 7.45 -1.28
C LEU A 52 21.42 6.45 -0.17
N ALA A 53 20.58 5.42 -0.02
CA ALA A 53 20.81 4.39 0.98
C ALA A 53 22.05 3.57 0.61
N SER A 54 22.85 3.18 1.60
CA SER A 54 23.99 2.29 1.37
C SER A 54 23.55 0.92 0.87
N ASP A 55 22.45 0.41 1.44
CA ASP A 55 21.77 -0.80 0.99
C ASP A 55 20.62 -0.46 0.04
N GLN A 56 20.73 -0.93 -1.21
CA GLN A 56 19.68 -0.79 -2.20
C GLN A 56 18.73 -1.98 -2.15
N LEU A 57 17.42 -1.73 -2.03
CA LEU A 57 16.42 -2.78 -2.14
C LEU A 57 16.40 -3.36 -3.56
N PRO A 58 16.21 -4.68 -3.71
CA PRO A 58 16.19 -5.31 -5.02
C PRO A 58 14.97 -4.87 -5.84
N VAL A 59 15.11 -5.00 -7.16
CA VAL A 59 14.00 -4.92 -8.10
C VAL A 59 13.05 -6.10 -7.85
N LEU A 60 11.75 -5.83 -7.74
CA LEU A 60 10.71 -6.79 -7.46
C LEU A 60 10.09 -7.32 -8.76
N HIS A 61 10.17 -8.63 -8.96
CA HIS A 61 9.50 -9.33 -10.06
C HIS A 61 8.05 -9.72 -9.74
N ALA A 62 7.63 -9.54 -8.50
CA ALA A 62 6.27 -9.79 -8.04
C ALA A 62 5.93 -8.83 -6.90
N ALA A 63 4.64 -8.48 -6.79
CA ALA A 63 4.15 -7.67 -5.69
C ALA A 63 4.32 -8.37 -4.34
N GLN A 64 4.60 -7.59 -3.30
CA GLN A 64 4.63 -8.04 -1.92
C GLN A 64 3.36 -7.61 -1.21
N TYR A 65 2.74 -8.54 -0.50
CA TYR A 65 1.50 -8.35 0.23
C TYR A 65 1.77 -8.30 1.74
N ARG A 66 0.85 -7.70 2.48
CA ARG A 66 0.96 -7.59 3.94
C ARG A 66 0.85 -8.95 4.62
N ASP A 67 -0.02 -9.80 4.08
CA ASP A 67 -0.26 -11.17 4.51
C ASP A 67 -0.67 -11.98 3.26
N ASP A 68 -1.67 -12.85 3.37
CA ASP A 68 -2.27 -13.55 2.23
C ASP A 68 -2.72 -12.61 1.08
N PRO A 69 -2.26 -12.84 -0.17
CA PRO A 69 -2.61 -11.99 -1.31
C PRO A 69 -4.10 -11.89 -1.63
N ALA A 70 -4.90 -12.90 -1.24
CA ALA A 70 -6.34 -12.86 -1.51
C ALA A 70 -7.10 -11.96 -0.52
N ASN A 71 -6.52 -11.67 0.65
CA ASN A 71 -7.23 -10.99 1.75
C ASN A 71 -6.49 -9.77 2.32
N SER A 72 -5.35 -9.39 1.76
CA SER A 72 -4.54 -8.30 2.28
C SER A 72 -4.09 -7.32 1.20
N SER A 73 -3.76 -6.11 1.64
CA SER A 73 -3.28 -5.03 0.82
C SER A 73 -1.83 -5.27 0.34
N ILE A 74 -1.55 -4.78 -0.87
CA ILE A 74 -0.19 -4.69 -1.39
C ILE A 74 0.62 -3.72 -0.53
N VAL A 75 1.83 -4.13 -0.16
CA VAL A 75 2.84 -3.30 0.52
C VAL A 75 3.77 -2.67 -0.52
N TYR A 76 4.27 -3.49 -1.45
CA TYR A 76 5.11 -3.02 -2.57
C TYR A 76 4.61 -3.64 -3.88
N PRO A 77 4.33 -2.84 -4.92
CA PRO A 77 4.00 -3.38 -6.24
C PRO A 77 5.23 -4.03 -6.87
N GLU A 78 5.00 -4.82 -7.93
CA GLU A 78 6.08 -5.26 -8.81
C GLU A 78 6.67 -4.06 -9.58
N ASP A 79 7.95 -4.16 -9.95
CA ASP A 79 8.69 -3.08 -10.60
C ASP A 79 8.64 -3.18 -12.14
N PHE A 80 8.25 -4.33 -12.69
CA PHE A 80 8.13 -4.53 -14.14
C PHE A 80 6.71 -4.30 -14.63
N VAL A 81 6.46 -3.13 -15.20
CA VAL A 81 5.21 -2.78 -15.86
C VAL A 81 5.48 -2.27 -17.28
N LEU A 82 4.65 -2.65 -18.25
CA LEU A 82 4.83 -2.26 -19.66
C LEU A 82 4.62 -0.76 -19.87
N ASP A 83 3.61 -0.19 -19.22
CA ASP A 83 3.28 1.22 -19.28
C ASP A 83 2.86 1.73 -17.91
N LYS A 84 3.33 2.93 -17.56
CA LYS A 84 3.00 3.62 -16.32
C LYS A 84 2.82 5.11 -16.63
N ALA A 85 1.61 5.49 -17.01
CA ALA A 85 1.28 6.84 -17.46
C ALA A 85 1.47 7.94 -16.39
N ALA A 86 1.50 7.57 -15.10
CA ALA A 86 1.63 8.51 -13.99
C ALA A 86 2.47 7.93 -12.84
N VAL A 87 2.93 8.82 -11.95
CA VAL A 87 3.65 8.44 -10.74
C VAL A 87 2.66 8.09 -9.64
N ASP A 88 2.87 6.94 -9.01
CA ASP A 88 2.16 6.55 -7.78
C ASP A 88 3.05 6.80 -6.58
N ILE A 89 2.44 7.22 -5.48
CA ILE A 89 3.13 7.42 -4.20
C ILE A 89 2.43 6.56 -3.17
N LEU A 90 3.11 5.49 -2.75
CA LEU A 90 2.64 4.58 -1.71
C LEU A 90 3.37 4.89 -0.40
N VAL A 91 2.63 4.88 0.69
CA VAL A 91 3.17 5.05 2.05
C VAL A 91 2.85 3.80 2.85
N VAL A 92 3.89 3.20 3.41
CA VAL A 92 3.80 2.05 4.31
C VAL A 92 4.31 2.50 5.66
N GLY A 93 3.49 2.36 6.70
CA GLY A 93 3.88 2.69 8.06
C GLY A 93 2.71 2.83 9.01
N ASP A 94 2.99 3.40 10.16
CA ASP A 94 2.04 3.55 11.26
C ASP A 94 1.87 5.02 11.63
N ALA A 95 0.69 5.37 12.14
CA ALA A 95 0.49 6.61 12.87
C ALA A 95 1.00 6.45 14.31
N VAL A 96 1.93 7.31 14.72
CA VAL A 96 2.58 7.25 16.03
C VAL A 96 2.28 8.52 16.83
N THR A 97 1.96 8.38 18.11
CA THR A 97 1.70 9.49 19.05
C THR A 97 2.65 9.41 20.26
N THR A 98 3.06 10.57 20.77
CA THR A 98 3.97 10.65 21.93
C THR A 98 3.33 10.12 23.21
N GLU A 99 2.04 10.37 23.41
CA GLU A 99 1.22 9.81 24.49
C GLU A 99 0.01 9.08 23.91
N PRO A 100 -0.61 8.12 24.65
CA PRO A 100 -1.75 7.39 24.16
C PRO A 100 -2.90 8.35 23.82
N SER A 101 -3.32 8.36 22.56
CA SER A 101 -4.40 9.22 22.07
C SER A 101 -5.51 8.38 21.47
N THR A 102 -6.75 8.87 21.56
CA THR A 102 -7.92 8.25 20.93
C THR A 102 -8.01 8.59 19.45
N GLU A 103 -7.29 9.62 18.99
CA GLU A 103 -7.18 9.99 17.59
C GLU A 103 -5.90 10.79 17.30
N THR A 104 -5.48 10.77 16.05
CA THR A 104 -4.43 11.65 15.53
C THR A 104 -4.65 11.93 14.05
N PHE A 105 -3.89 12.86 13.49
CA PHE A 105 -3.82 13.07 12.05
C PHE A 105 -2.41 12.83 11.56
N VAL A 106 -2.31 12.15 10.42
CA VAL A 106 -1.07 12.01 9.66
C VAL A 106 -1.26 12.63 8.28
N SER A 107 -0.23 13.23 7.72
CA SER A 107 -0.28 13.72 6.35
C SER A 107 1.01 13.50 5.59
N LEU A 108 0.86 13.31 4.29
CA LEU A 108 1.94 13.32 3.31
C LEU A 108 1.70 14.49 2.36
N ARG A 109 2.72 15.32 2.17
CA ARG A 109 2.71 16.40 1.18
C ARG A 109 3.95 16.30 0.31
N ILE A 110 3.76 16.41 -1.00
CA ILE A 110 4.84 16.34 -1.99
C ILE A 110 4.98 17.71 -2.63
N GLY A 111 6.14 18.35 -2.45
CA GLY A 111 6.37 19.73 -2.88
C GLY A 111 5.34 20.70 -2.29
N LYS A 112 4.73 21.54 -3.15
CA LYS A 112 3.70 22.50 -2.75
C LYS A 112 2.29 21.90 -2.72
N ARG A 113 1.98 20.95 -3.61
CA ARG A 113 0.75 20.14 -3.72
C ARG A 113 1.07 18.89 -4.56
N PRO A 114 0.41 17.73 -4.35
CA PRO A 114 -0.74 17.47 -3.47
C PRO A 114 -0.38 17.20 -1.99
N GLU A 115 -1.38 17.35 -1.11
CA GLU A 115 -1.34 16.90 0.30
C GLU A 115 -2.48 15.89 0.55
N LYS A 116 -2.15 14.76 1.16
CA LYS A 116 -3.11 13.76 1.64
C LYS A 116 -3.03 13.71 3.16
N LYS A 117 -4.15 13.94 3.82
CA LYS A 117 -4.29 13.85 5.29
C LYS A 117 -5.26 12.73 5.65
N LEU A 118 -4.88 11.92 6.63
CA LEU A 118 -5.71 10.86 7.19
C LEU A 118 -6.02 11.20 8.65
N ARG A 119 -7.27 10.97 9.05
CA ARG A 119 -7.66 10.92 10.47
C ARG A 119 -7.56 9.47 10.90
N VAL A 120 -6.74 9.20 11.90
CA VAL A 120 -6.52 7.87 12.45
C VAL A 120 -7.15 7.82 13.82
N ILE A 121 -8.03 6.87 14.04
CA ILE A 121 -8.83 6.77 15.26
C ILE A 121 -8.42 5.48 16.00
N GLY A 122 -8.58 5.47 17.33
CA GLY A 122 -8.40 4.27 18.13
C GLY A 122 -9.34 3.14 17.71
N ASP A 123 -9.01 1.90 18.10
CA ASP A 123 -9.88 0.76 17.85
C ASP A 123 -11.26 0.99 18.47
N ARG A 124 -12.30 0.72 17.67
CA ARG A 124 -13.71 0.86 18.05
C ARG A 124 -14.49 -0.35 17.57
N VAL A 125 -15.55 -0.64 18.29
CA VAL A 125 -16.53 -1.67 17.92
C VAL A 125 -17.93 -1.10 17.90
N TRP A 126 -18.79 -1.67 17.07
CA TRP A 126 -20.21 -1.39 17.10
C TRP A 126 -20.84 -2.02 18.35
N GLN A 127 -21.69 -1.28 19.07
CA GLN A 127 -22.34 -1.71 20.30
C GLN A 127 -23.84 -1.38 20.25
N ARG A 128 -24.66 -2.19 20.92
CA ARG A 128 -26.08 -1.87 21.13
C ARG A 128 -26.19 -0.75 22.18
N GLY A 129 -26.84 0.35 21.82
CA GLY A 129 -27.30 1.39 22.72
C GLY A 129 -28.83 1.41 22.84
N MET A 130 -29.36 2.28 23.69
CA MET A 130 -30.82 2.41 23.91
C MET A 130 -31.58 2.85 22.65
N LEU A 131 -30.94 3.65 21.78
CA LEU A 131 -31.54 4.19 20.54
C LEU A 131 -31.04 3.50 19.27
N GLY A 132 -30.46 2.30 19.40
CA GLY A 132 -29.90 1.54 18.28
C GLY A 132 -28.39 1.35 18.35
N MET A 133 -27.76 1.05 17.22
CA MET A 133 -26.32 0.79 17.15
C MET A 133 -25.53 2.08 17.30
N ARG A 134 -24.49 2.05 18.14
CA ARG A 134 -23.52 3.15 18.31
C ARG A 134 -22.10 2.61 18.30
N LEU A 135 -21.14 3.48 18.04
CA LEU A 135 -19.73 3.14 18.20
C LEU A 135 -19.34 3.20 19.67
N SER A 136 -18.42 2.31 20.07
CA SER A 136 -17.69 2.46 21.33
C SER A 136 -16.82 3.72 21.30
N SER A 137 -16.42 4.20 22.48
CA SER A 137 -15.31 5.16 22.56
C SER A 137 -14.05 4.54 21.92
N PRO A 138 -13.22 5.32 21.21
CA PRO A 138 -11.96 4.82 20.70
C PRO A 138 -11.02 4.40 21.82
N THR A 139 -10.37 3.26 21.65
CA THR A 139 -9.31 2.81 22.55
C THR A 139 -8.06 3.66 22.31
N PRO A 140 -7.47 4.31 23.34
CA PRO A 140 -6.23 5.07 23.16
C PRO A 140 -5.10 4.19 22.61
N PHE A 141 -4.30 4.73 21.69
CA PHE A 141 -3.16 4.06 21.08
C PHE A 141 -1.92 4.94 21.09
N ARG A 142 -0.74 4.31 21.11
CA ARG A 142 0.55 4.97 20.80
C ARG A 142 0.96 4.76 19.35
N THR A 143 0.61 3.61 18.77
CA THR A 143 0.91 3.22 17.38
C THR A 143 -0.32 2.61 16.74
N MET A 144 -0.63 3.01 15.51
CA MET A 144 -1.77 2.50 14.73
C MET A 144 -1.36 2.27 13.27
N PRO A 145 -1.43 1.03 12.75
CA PRO A 145 -1.08 0.76 11.36
C PRO A 145 -1.95 1.52 10.36
N ILE A 146 -1.32 2.09 9.32
CA ILE A 146 -2.03 2.69 8.19
C ILE A 146 -2.16 1.63 7.11
N CYS A 147 -3.34 1.03 7.01
CA CYS A 147 -3.61 -0.02 6.02
C CYS A 147 -5.08 -0.06 5.60
N TYR A 148 -5.35 -0.62 4.42
CA TYR A 148 -6.69 -0.64 3.83
C TYR A 148 -7.69 -1.49 4.63
N GLU A 149 -7.20 -2.54 5.28
CA GLU A 149 -7.98 -3.49 6.09
C GLU A 149 -8.63 -2.82 7.30
N ARG A 150 -8.11 -1.66 7.72
CA ARG A 150 -8.60 -0.85 8.84
C ARG A 150 -9.52 0.28 8.38
N ALA A 151 -9.41 0.68 7.12
CA ALA A 151 -10.24 1.73 6.53
C ALA A 151 -11.66 1.23 6.23
N PHE A 152 -12.54 2.19 5.92
CA PHE A 152 -13.93 1.88 5.58
C PHE A 152 -13.99 1.04 4.30
N GLY A 153 -14.81 -0.01 4.34
CA GLY A 153 -15.03 -0.92 3.24
C GLY A 153 -15.44 -2.30 3.74
N GLY A 154 -15.04 -3.34 3.02
CA GLY A 154 -15.31 -4.73 3.38
C GLY A 154 -16.41 -5.36 2.54
N ALA A 155 -16.54 -6.67 2.69
CA ALA A 155 -17.62 -7.48 2.14
C ALA A 155 -18.71 -7.72 3.20
N ASP A 156 -19.97 -7.68 2.77
CA ASP A 156 -21.12 -8.15 3.52
C ASP A 156 -21.43 -9.58 3.08
N GLU A 157 -20.92 -10.56 3.85
CA GLU A 157 -21.07 -11.99 3.55
C GLU A 157 -22.54 -12.42 3.40
N VAL A 158 -23.46 -11.76 4.10
CA VAL A 158 -24.89 -12.10 4.06
C VAL A 158 -25.50 -11.76 2.70
N SER A 159 -25.14 -10.60 2.14
CA SER A 159 -25.65 -10.17 0.83
C SER A 159 -24.74 -10.55 -0.34
N GLY A 160 -23.53 -11.06 -0.07
CA GLY A 160 -22.54 -11.40 -1.09
C GLY A 160 -22.00 -10.21 -1.87
N THR A 161 -22.10 -9.00 -1.31
CA THR A 161 -21.68 -7.75 -1.95
C THR A 161 -20.57 -7.09 -1.14
N TRP A 162 -19.85 -6.13 -1.71
CA TRP A 162 -18.75 -5.44 -1.05
C TRP A 162 -18.66 -3.98 -1.45
N GLU A 163 -17.92 -3.18 -0.67
CA GLU A 163 -17.53 -1.82 -1.07
C GLU A 163 -16.42 -1.90 -2.13
N GLU A 164 -16.75 -1.58 -3.39
CA GLU A 164 -15.84 -1.70 -4.53
C GLU A 164 -14.51 -0.95 -4.36
N ARG A 165 -14.52 0.18 -3.66
CA ARG A 165 -13.31 0.99 -3.43
C ARG A 165 -12.35 0.38 -2.41
N ASN A 166 -12.83 -0.51 -1.55
CA ASN A 166 -12.02 -1.16 -0.53
C ASN A 166 -12.67 -2.48 -0.06
N PRO A 167 -12.64 -3.54 -0.87
CA PRO A 167 -13.30 -4.81 -0.56
C PRO A 167 -12.71 -5.53 0.66
N ILE A 168 -11.43 -5.26 0.99
CA ILE A 168 -10.71 -5.84 2.13
C ILE A 168 -10.83 -5.01 3.41
N GLY A 169 -11.53 -3.87 3.36
CA GLY A 169 -11.75 -2.99 4.51
C GLY A 169 -12.72 -3.55 5.54
N ARG A 170 -13.23 -2.68 6.42
CA ARG A 170 -14.24 -3.05 7.42
C ARG A 170 -15.33 -2.00 7.56
N GLY A 171 -16.48 -2.44 8.08
CA GLY A 171 -17.59 -1.56 8.50
C GLY A 171 -18.66 -1.27 7.44
N TRP A 172 -18.50 -1.71 6.19
CA TRP A 172 -19.53 -1.63 5.15
C TRP A 172 -20.54 -2.78 5.25
N ARG A 173 -21.83 -2.49 5.03
CA ARG A 173 -22.93 -3.46 4.94
C ARG A 173 -24.00 -2.95 3.97
N LYS A 174 -24.63 -3.84 3.21
CA LYS A 174 -25.60 -3.46 2.15
C LYS A 174 -26.95 -3.01 2.74
N ASN A 175 -27.53 -3.83 3.61
CA ASN A 175 -28.93 -3.70 4.04
C ASN A 175 -29.15 -3.92 5.56
N ALA A 176 -28.10 -3.94 6.38
CA ALA A 176 -28.19 -4.35 7.77
C ALA A 176 -27.76 -3.25 8.76
N ALA A 177 -28.51 -3.17 9.86
CA ALA A 177 -28.01 -2.57 11.09
C ALA A 177 -26.66 -3.20 11.45
N GLN A 178 -25.72 -2.38 11.89
CA GLN A 178 -24.39 -2.84 12.24
C GLN A 178 -24.44 -3.99 13.25
N VAL A 179 -23.59 -4.98 13.09
CA VAL A 179 -23.56 -6.14 14.00
C VAL A 179 -22.79 -5.76 15.26
N PRO A 180 -23.36 -5.98 16.47
CA PRO A 180 -22.65 -5.72 17.70
C PRO A 180 -21.32 -6.48 17.78
N ASN A 181 -20.33 -5.85 18.42
CA ASN A 181 -18.96 -6.34 18.61
C ASN A 181 -18.16 -6.54 17.32
N THR A 182 -18.62 -6.02 16.18
CA THR A 182 -17.80 -5.95 14.96
C THR A 182 -16.90 -4.72 14.97
N LYS A 183 -15.67 -4.88 14.44
CA LYS A 183 -14.69 -3.79 14.36
C LYS A 183 -15.16 -2.70 13.41
N ALA A 184 -15.10 -1.46 13.86
CA ALA A 184 -15.38 -0.30 13.03
C ALA A 184 -14.11 0.15 12.29
N PRO A 185 -14.26 0.93 11.21
CA PRO A 185 -13.12 1.54 10.55
C PRO A 185 -12.37 2.49 11.48
N ASN A 186 -11.05 2.57 11.31
CA ASN A 186 -10.19 3.41 12.14
C ASN A 186 -8.95 3.96 11.44
#